data_AF-A0A926S368-F1
#
_entry.id   AF-A0A926S368-F1
#
_cell.length_a   1.000
_cell.length_b   1.000
_cell.length_c   1.000
_cell.angle_alpha   90.00
_cell.angle_beta   90.00
_cell.angle_gamma   90.00
#
_symmetry.space_group_name_H-M   'P 1'
#
loop_
_entity.id
_entity.type
_entity.pdbx_description
1 polymer ?
#
loop_
_entity_poly.entity_id
_entity_poly.type
_entity_poly.pdbx_seq_one_letter_code
_entity_poly.pdbx_strand_id
1 'polypeptide(L)' 'MGGVKDDDIVENNVGIKTVEDLLKFMEQELTYVNAHTEQNPAGEIRGQIVPI' A
#
# COMPACT_ATOMS: atom_id res chain seq x y z
N MET A 1 -7.96 -3.18 16.32
CA MET A 1 -7.68 -2.20 15.27
C MET A 1 -7.38 -2.96 14.00
N GLY A 2 -7.93 -2.53 12.86
CA GLY A 2 -7.53 -3.07 11.56
C GLY A 2 -6.10 -2.65 11.26
N GLY A 3 -5.29 -3.56 10.74
CA GLY A 3 -3.93 -3.31 10.31
C GLY A 3 -3.60 -4.29 9.19
N VAL A 4 -2.71 -3.87 8.29
CA VAL A 4 -2.24 -4.70 7.17
C VAL A 4 -1.34 -5.80 7.73
N LYS A 5 -1.58 -7.03 7.33
CA LYS A 5 -0.80 -8.22 7.65
C LYS A 5 -0.20 -8.80 6.38
N ASP A 6 0.71 -9.75 6.53
CA ASP A 6 1.33 -10.44 5.38
C ASP A 6 0.27 -11.11 4.48
N ASP A 7 -0.80 -11.65 5.07
CA ASP A 7 -1.92 -12.26 4.34
C ASP A 7 -2.74 -11.25 3.49
N ASP A 8 -2.61 -9.95 3.75
CA ASP A 8 -3.24 -8.89 2.94
C ASP A 8 -2.39 -8.51 1.71
N ILE A 9 -1.15 -9.00 1.62
CA ILE A 9 -0.27 -8.76 0.46
C ILE A 9 -0.65 -9.70 -0.67
N VAL A 10 -1.08 -9.13 -1.79
CA VAL A 10 -1.43 -9.86 -3.01
C VAL A 10 -0.20 -10.13 -3.88
N GLU A 11 -0.29 -11.15 -4.75
CA GLU A 11 0.74 -11.44 -5.74
C GLU A 11 1.03 -10.21 -6.60
N ASN A 12 2.31 -9.89 -6.74
CA ASN A 12 2.78 -8.71 -7.46
C ASN A 12 4.08 -9.00 -8.19
N ASN A 13 4.42 -8.12 -9.13
CA ASN A 13 5.59 -8.23 -10.00
C ASN A 13 6.84 -7.51 -9.45
N VAL A 14 6.76 -6.93 -8.25
CA VAL A 14 7.87 -6.19 -7.61
C VAL A 14 8.51 -6.97 -6.46
N GLY A 15 7.99 -8.17 -6.15
CA GLY A 15 8.59 -9.08 -5.18
C GLY A 15 8.29 -8.76 -3.72
N ILE A 16 7.30 -7.90 -3.44
CA ILE A 16 6.84 -7.63 -2.07
C ILE A 16 6.05 -8.84 -1.58
N LYS A 17 6.50 -9.52 -0.53
CA LYS A 17 5.83 -10.74 -0.02
C LYS A 17 5.32 -10.59 1.40
N THR A 18 5.89 -9.65 2.15
CA THR A 18 5.58 -9.40 3.56
C THR A 18 5.35 -7.91 3.79
N VAL A 19 4.76 -7.57 4.93
CA VAL A 19 4.66 -6.19 5.41
C VAL A 19 6.05 -5.58 5.60
N GLU A 20 7.05 -6.37 5.98
CA GLU A 20 8.44 -5.90 6.09
C GLU A 20 8.98 -5.43 4.73
N ASP A 21 8.72 -6.19 3.66
CA ASP A 21 9.13 -5.79 2.30
C ASP A 21 8.42 -4.50 1.87
N LEU A 22 7.13 -4.39 2.18
CA LEU A 22 6.35 -3.18 1.89
C LEU A 22 6.93 -1.95 2.62
N LEU A 23 7.29 -2.10 3.91
CA LEU A 23 7.90 -1.02 4.69
C LEU A 23 9.23 -0.56 4.10
N LYS A 24 10.09 -1.47 3.62
CA LYS A 24 11.35 -1.10 2.95
C LYS A 24 11.12 -0.22 1.72
N PHE A 25 10.08 -0.49 0.95
CA PHE A 25 9.74 0.33 -0.22
C PHE A 25 9.13 1.68 0.17
N MET A 26 8.36 1.74 1.27
CA MET A 26 7.85 3.00 1.83
C MET A 26 8.99 3.91 2.32
N GLU A 27 9.98 3.35 3.01
CA GLU A 27 11.18 4.05 3.48
C GLU A 27 12.02 4.63 2.33
N GLN A 28 11.99 3.99 1.17
CA GLN A 28 12.67 4.43 -0.05
C GLN A 28 11.84 5.41 -0.90
N GLU A 29 10.68 5.84 -0.43
CA GLU A 29 9.75 6.72 -1.15
C GLU A 29 9.27 6.14 -2.50
N LEU A 30 9.29 4.81 -2.66
CA LEU A 30 8.91 4.11 -3.90
C LEU A 30 7.43 3.72 -3.94
N THR A 31 6.61 4.24 -3.03
CA THR A 31 5.20 3.83 -2.88
C THR A 31 4.25 5.03 -2.82
N TYR A 32 3.03 4.80 -3.29
CA TYR A 32 1.90 5.71 -3.15
C TYR A 32 0.67 4.91 -2.72
N VAL A 33 -0.27 5.58 -2.08
CA VAL A 33 -1.54 5.00 -1.66
C VAL A 33 -2.68 5.54 -2.52
N ASN A 34 -3.59 4.67 -2.90
CA ASN A 34 -4.90 5.05 -3.43
C ASN A 34 -5.96 4.69 -2.39
N ALA A 35 -6.88 5.62 -2.13
CA ALA A 35 -8.06 5.38 -1.30
C ALA A 35 -9.32 5.44 -2.15
N HIS A 36 -10.17 4.41 -2.05
CA HIS A 36 -11.45 4.28 -2.73
C HIS A 36 -12.59 4.14 -1.71
N THR A 37 -13.82 4.43 -2.15
CA THR A 37 -15.04 4.14 -1.38
C THR A 37 -15.88 3.10 -2.09
N GLU A 38 -16.59 2.26 -1.34
CA GLU A 38 -17.51 1.28 -1.93
C GLU A 38 -18.63 1.96 -2.73
N GLN A 39 -19.09 3.13 -2.27
CA GLN A 39 -20.16 3.89 -2.91
C GLN A 39 -19.73 4.55 -4.23
N ASN A 40 -18.43 4.84 -4.40
CA ASN A 40 -17.87 5.46 -5.62
C ASN A 40 -16.58 4.74 -6.05
N PRO A 41 -16.65 3.51 -6.61
CA PRO A 41 -15.46 2.70 -6.89
C PRO A 41 -14.52 3.31 -7.95
N ALA A 42 -15.08 4.08 -8.89
CA ALA A 42 -14.29 4.76 -9.92
C ALA A 42 -13.56 6.02 -9.42
N GLY A 43 -13.92 6.52 -8.23
CA GLY A 43 -13.26 7.67 -7.61
C GLY A 43 -12.08 7.22 -6.76
N GLU A 44 -10.99 7.97 -6.78
CA GLU A 44 -9.80 7.70 -5.98
C GLU A 44 -9.08 8.97 -5.55
N ILE A 45 -8.52 8.95 -4.35
CA ILE A 45 -7.53 9.94 -3.90
C ILE A 45 -6.17 9.26 -3.86
N ARG A 46 -5.17 9.87 -4.50
CA ARG A 46 -3.79 9.39 -4.52
C ARG A 46 -2.91 10.24 -3.62
N GLY A 47 -2.01 9.61 -2.87
CA GLY A 47 -1.03 10.30 -2.04
C GLY A 47 0.33 9.62 -2.08
N GLN A 48 1.40 10.41 -2.16
CA GLN A 48 2.76 9.92 -2.00
C GLN A 48 2.99 9.54 -0.54
N ILE A 49 3.60 8.38 -0.29
CA ILE A 49 4.04 8.02 1.05
C ILE A 49 5.43 8.62 1.28
N VAL A 50 5.56 9.37 2.37
CA VAL A 50 6.82 9.96 2.83
C VAL A 50 7.10 9.46 4.24
N PRO A 51 8.34 9.01 4.53
CA PRO A 51 8.75 8.68 5.90
C PRO A 51 8.62 9.90 6.83
N ILE A 52 8.26 9.64 8.08
CA ILE A 52 8.21 10.63 9.17
C ILE A 52 9.41 10.52 10.09
#